data_AF-A0A2H0FY68-F1
#
_entry.id   AF-A0A2H0FY68-F1
#
_cell.length_a   1.000
_cell.length_b   1.000
_cell.length_c   1.000
_cell.angle_alpha   90.00
_cell.angle_beta   90.00
_cell.angle_gamma   90.00
#
_symmetry.space_group_name_H-M   'P 1'
#
loop_
_entity.id
_entity.type
_entity.pdbx_description
1 polymer ?
#
loop_
_entity_poly.entity_id
_entity_poly.type
_entity_poly.pdbx_seq_one_letter_code
_entity_poly.pdbx_strand_id
1 'polypeptide(L)'
;MKLRYTPRARLDLAEIHDHIAQENRQVARQVVSLIRQEAEKLLLNPGMGRRSGRVEGTRELVIGRYPFIVAYAVAVNEIQMSGSAYIEAMAGVILIQLEYFSIRLGKIKPV
;
A
#
# COMPACT_ATOMS: atom_id res chain seq x y z
N MET A 1 9.12 17.95 9.64
CA MET A 1 9.18 16.53 9.24
C MET A 1 8.67 16.41 7.81
N LYS A 2 9.31 15.60 6.95
CA LYS A 2 8.95 15.45 5.53
C LYS A 2 8.68 13.98 5.15
N LEU A 3 7.80 13.75 4.17
CA LEU A 3 7.52 12.41 3.66
C LEU A 3 8.32 12.19 2.38
N ARG A 4 9.09 11.10 2.31
CA ARG A 4 9.94 10.76 1.17
C ARG A 4 9.64 9.34 0.68
N TYR A 5 9.31 9.23 -0.59
CA TYR A 5 9.20 7.93 -1.27
C TYR A 5 10.54 7.56 -1.89
N THR A 6 11.04 6.36 -1.54
CA THR A 6 12.15 5.74 -2.27
C THR A 6 11.78 5.47 -3.73
N PRO A 7 12.77 5.35 -4.65
CA PRO A 7 12.48 4.97 -6.03
C PRO A 7 11.65 3.68 -6.13
N ARG A 8 11.99 2.67 -5.32
CA ARG A 8 11.21 1.42 -5.26
C ARG A 8 9.77 1.65 -4.80
N ALA A 9 9.54 2.45 -3.75
CA ALA A 9 8.18 2.75 -3.31
C ALA A 9 7.32 3.45 -4.38
N ARG A 10 7.93 4.20 -5.31
CA ARG A 10 7.20 4.81 -6.42
C ARG A 10 6.85 3.80 -7.50
N LEU A 11 7.75 2.88 -7.81
CA LEU A 11 7.50 1.77 -8.73
C LEU A 11 6.37 0.88 -8.21
N ASP A 12 6.47 0.51 -6.94
CA ASP A 12 5.46 -0.24 -6.20
C ASP A 12 4.06 0.39 -6.32
N LEU A 13 3.94 1.71 -6.13
CA LEU A 13 2.66 2.43 -6.30
C LEU A 13 2.16 2.44 -7.75
N ALA A 14 3.07 2.51 -8.72
CA ALA A 14 2.73 2.44 -10.14
C ALA A 14 2.25 1.04 -10.53
N GLU A 15 2.91 -0.02 -10.06
CA GLU A 15 2.53 -1.42 -10.29
C GLU A 15 1.14 -1.71 -9.70
N ILE A 16 0.86 -1.28 -8.46
CA ILE A 16 -0.46 -1.40 -7.84
C ILE A 16 -1.53 -0.68 -8.69
N HIS A 17 -1.23 0.53 -9.14
CA HIS A 17 -2.14 1.30 -9.99
C HIS A 17 -2.43 0.55 -11.28
N ASP A 18 -1.39 0.16 -12.02
CA ASP A 18 -1.51 -0.41 -13.35
C ASP A 18 -2.20 -1.77 -13.32
N HIS A 19 -1.96 -2.56 -12.27
CA HIS A 19 -2.67 -3.82 -12.05
C HIS A 19 -4.17 -3.61 -11.85
N ILE A 20 -4.57 -2.74 -10.90
CA ILE A 20 -5.99 -2.48 -10.63
C ILE A 20 -6.67 -1.75 -11.80
N ALA A 21 -5.92 -0.92 -12.54
CA ALA A 21 -6.41 -0.16 -13.67
C ALA A 21 -6.84 -1.04 -14.86
N GLN A 22 -6.36 -2.29 -14.94
CA GLN A 22 -6.82 -3.28 -15.91
C GLN A 22 -8.31 -3.61 -15.73
N GLU A 23 -8.79 -3.64 -14.48
CA GLU A 23 -10.18 -3.92 -14.14
C GLU A 23 -11.00 -2.64 -13.94
N ASN A 24 -10.49 -1.69 -13.14
CA ASN A 24 -11.20 -0.48 -12.78
C ASN A 24 -10.24 0.68 -12.45
N ARG A 25 -10.04 1.57 -13.45
CA ARG A 25 -9.22 2.79 -13.31
C ARG A 25 -9.66 3.76 -12.22
N GLN A 26 -10.96 3.79 -11.88
CA GLN A 26 -11.45 4.65 -10.80
C GLN A 26 -11.00 4.11 -9.44
N VAL A 27 -11.11 2.80 -9.23
CA VAL A 27 -10.65 2.14 -8.01
C VAL A 27 -9.13 2.26 -7.87
N ALA A 28 -8.37 2.08 -8.96
CA ALA A 28 -6.92 2.24 -8.95
C ALA A 28 -6.49 3.61 -8.42
N ARG A 29 -7.12 4.69 -8.91
CA ARG A 29 -6.87 6.06 -8.43
C ARG A 29 -7.25 6.25 -6.95
N GLN A 30 -8.38 5.67 -6.52
CA GLN A 30 -8.82 5.74 -5.12
C GLN A 30 -7.84 5.04 -4.17
N VAL A 31 -7.32 3.87 -4.56
CA VAL A 31 -6.34 3.10 -3.79
C VAL A 31 -5.05 3.90 -3.59
N VAL A 32 -4.45 4.41 -4.68
CA VAL A 32 -3.22 5.20 -4.60
C VAL A 32 -3.44 6.48 -3.79
N SER A 33 -4.56 7.16 -3.98
CA SER A 33 -4.91 8.35 -3.20
C SER A 33 -5.02 8.04 -1.71
N LEU A 34 -5.65 6.92 -1.34
CA LEU A 34 -5.76 6.52 0.05
C LEU A 34 -4.39 6.21 0.66
N ILE A 35 -3.54 5.46 -0.04
CA ILE A 35 -2.18 5.14 0.44
C ILE A 35 -1.40 6.43 0.72
N ARG A 36 -1.50 7.43 -0.16
CA ARG A 36 -0.85 8.73 0.04
C ARG A 36 -1.41 9.48 1.24
N GLN A 37 -2.74 9.53 1.40
CA GLN A 37 -3.38 10.18 2.53
C GLN A 37 -3.01 9.53 3.87
N GLU A 38 -3.00 8.19 3.94
CA GLU A 38 -2.57 7.48 5.16
C GLU A 38 -1.08 7.71 5.46
N ALA A 39 -0.23 7.76 4.42
CA ALA A 39 1.19 8.07 4.59
C ALA A 39 1.43 9.50 5.08
N GLU A 40 0.62 10.47 4.64
CA GLU A 40 0.68 11.85 5.13
C GLU A 40 0.34 11.96 6.63
N LYS A 41 -0.56 11.12 7.16
CA LYS A 41 -0.85 11.08 8.60
C LYS A 41 0.37 10.73 9.45
N LEU A 42 1.33 10.00 8.90
CA LEU A 42 2.58 9.69 9.59
C LEU A 42 3.35 10.97 9.93
N LEU A 43 3.21 12.06 9.14
CA LEU A 43 3.86 13.34 9.45
C LEU A 43 3.42 13.94 10.78
N LEU A 44 2.21 13.59 11.25
CA LEU A 44 1.68 14.04 12.53
C LEU A 44 1.86 12.98 13.61
N ASN A 45 1.81 11.70 13.24
CA ASN A 45 1.97 10.59 14.18
C ASN A 45 2.85 9.46 13.62
N PRO A 46 4.19 9.59 13.69
CA PRO A 46 5.14 8.58 13.22
C PRO A 46 5.07 7.26 13.97
N GLY A 47 4.44 7.24 15.15
CA GLY A 47 4.31 6.08 16.01
C GLY A 47 3.16 5.15 15.63
N MET A 48 2.27 5.55 14.71
CA MET A 48 1.01 4.86 14.39
C MET A 48 1.21 3.46 13.77
N GLY A 49 2.35 3.20 13.14
CA GLY A 49 2.63 1.91 12.51
C GLY A 49 3.02 0.82 13.51
N ARG A 50 2.77 -0.43 13.13
CA ARG A 50 3.18 -1.62 13.90
C ARG A 50 4.71 -1.70 13.91
N ARG A 51 5.29 -1.92 15.10
CA ARG A 51 6.76 -2.05 15.27
C ARG A 51 7.31 -3.39 14.80
N SER A 52 6.52 -4.46 14.86
CA SER A 52 6.90 -5.78 14.35
C SER A 52 6.70 -5.82 12.85
N GLY A 53 7.54 -5.08 12.12
CA GLY A 53 7.64 -5.19 10.68
C GLY A 53 8.62 -6.31 10.29
N ARG A 54 8.40 -6.95 9.15
CA ARG A 54 9.31 -8.01 8.65
C ARG A 54 10.67 -7.45 8.18
N VAL A 55 10.75 -6.15 7.94
CA VAL A 55 11.98 -5.46 7.56
C VAL A 55 12.53 -4.70 8.77
N GLU A 56 13.74 -5.06 9.18
CA GLU A 56 14.43 -4.45 10.31
C GLU A 56 14.56 -2.93 10.11
N GLY A 57 14.36 -2.15 11.18
CA GLY A 57 14.40 -0.69 11.12
C GLY A 57 13.18 -0.04 10.47
N THR A 58 12.17 -0.81 10.07
CA THR A 58 10.91 -0.28 9.51
C THR A 58 9.70 -0.58 10.39
N ARG A 59 8.64 0.19 10.15
CA ARG A 59 7.31 0.05 10.73
C ARG A 59 6.32 -0.24 9.61
N GLU A 60 5.26 -0.96 9.95
CA GLU A 60 4.21 -1.32 9.01
C GLU A 60 2.97 -0.44 9.22
N LEU A 61 2.59 0.30 8.18
CA LEU A 61 1.34 1.05 8.11
C LEU A 61 0.28 0.18 7.42
N VAL A 62 -0.78 -0.15 8.15
CA VAL A 62 -1.92 -0.91 7.61
C VAL A 62 -2.93 0.07 7.00
N ILE A 63 -3.28 -0.12 5.73
CA ILE A 63 -4.23 0.74 5.02
C ILE A 63 -5.64 0.20 5.21
N GLY A 64 -6.35 0.58 6.28
CA GLY A 64 -7.56 -0.12 6.76
C GLY A 64 -8.68 -0.43 5.75
N ARG A 65 -8.79 0.30 4.62
CA ARG A 65 -9.81 0.04 3.57
C ARG A 65 -9.41 -1.07 2.59
N TYR A 66 -8.13 -1.41 2.49
CA TYR A 66 -7.59 -2.36 1.53
C TYR A 66 -6.54 -3.26 2.20
N PRO A 67 -6.25 -4.45 1.70
CA PRO A 67 -5.22 -5.32 2.29
C PRO A 67 -3.78 -4.84 2.01
N PHE A 68 -3.55 -3.53 1.93
CA PHE A 68 -2.21 -2.98 1.70
C PHE A 68 -1.51 -2.71 3.03
N ILE A 69 -0.25 -3.14 3.10
CA ILE A 69 0.67 -2.83 4.17
C ILE A 69 1.84 -2.07 3.56
N VAL A 70 2.21 -0.94 4.15
CA VAL A 70 3.29 -0.11 3.65
C VAL A 70 4.40 -0.03 4.69
N ALA A 71 5.61 -0.38 4.31
CA ALA A 71 6.78 -0.29 5.17
C ALA A 71 7.35 1.15 5.15
N TYR A 72 7.66 1.69 6.33
CA TYR A 72 8.28 3.00 6.46
C TYR A 72 9.29 3.06 7.59
N ALA A 73 10.31 3.91 7.45
CA ALA A 73 11.27 4.21 8.49
C ALA A 73 11.05 5.64 9.00
N VAL A 74 11.32 5.86 10.29
CA VAL A 74 11.27 7.18 10.93
C VAL A 74 12.70 7.61 11.23
N ALA A 75 13.13 8.71 10.64
CA ALA A 75 14.39 9.38 10.94
C ALA A 75 14.12 10.75 11.58
N VAL A 76 15.17 11.39 12.11
CA VAL A 76 15.09 12.61 12.95
C VAL A 76 14.24 13.72 12.34
N ASN A 77 14.18 13.84 11.01
CA ASN A 77 13.38 14.85 10.31
C ASN A 77 12.58 14.33 9.11
N GLU A 78 12.52 13.02 8.90
CA GLU A 78 11.88 12.45 7.71
C GLU A 78 11.24 11.10 7.97
N ILE A 79 10.17 10.85 7.21
CA ILE A 79 9.56 9.54 7.07
C ILE A 79 9.91 9.05 5.69
N GLN A 80 10.59 7.91 5.64
CA GLN A 80 10.97 7.27 4.40
C GLN A 80 10.06 6.08 4.14
N MET A 81 9.27 6.17 3.09
CA MET A 81 8.48 5.05 2.58
C MET A 81 9.41 4.12 1.81
N SER A 82 9.58 2.91 2.32
CA SER A 82 10.37 1.88 1.65
C SER A 82 9.48 1.14 0.67
N GLY A 83 9.95 1.01 -0.55
CA GLY A 83 9.40 0.00 -1.45
C GLY A 83 9.80 -1.36 -0.93
N SER A 84 8.97 -2.36 -1.19
CA SER A 84 9.14 -3.70 -0.68
C SER A 84 9.20 -4.69 -1.83
N ALA A 85 10.14 -5.62 -1.75
CA ALA A 85 10.07 -6.87 -2.54
C ALA A 85 8.80 -7.69 -2.22
N TYR A 86 8.00 -7.29 -1.22
CA TYR A 86 6.74 -7.94 -0.86
C TYR A 86 5.58 -7.70 -1.83
N ILE A 87 5.67 -6.79 -2.81
CA ILE A 87 4.58 -6.68 -3.80
C ILE A 87 4.49 -7.94 -4.67
N GLU A 88 5.59 -8.65 -4.89
CA GLU A 88 5.57 -9.93 -5.61
C GLU A 88 4.93 -11.06 -4.77
N ALA A 89 5.23 -11.14 -3.47
CA ALA A 89 4.62 -12.12 -2.57
C ALA A 89 3.14 -11.81 -2.26
N MET A 90 2.78 -10.52 -2.27
CA MET A 90 1.39 -10.07 -2.19
C MET A 90 0.70 -10.05 -3.55
N ALA A 91 1.37 -10.20 -4.70
CA ALA A 91 0.67 -10.31 -5.98
C ALA A 91 -0.27 -11.51 -5.99
N GLY A 92 0.14 -12.64 -5.40
CA GLY A 92 -0.74 -13.79 -5.17
C GLY A 92 -1.88 -13.54 -4.20
N VAL A 93 -1.67 -12.73 -3.15
CA VAL A 93 -2.72 -12.36 -2.17
C VAL A 93 -3.63 -11.24 -2.69
N ILE A 94 -3.11 -10.33 -3.51
CA ILE A 94 -3.81 -9.26 -4.23
C ILE A 94 -4.65 -9.89 -5.34
N LEU A 95 -4.17 -10.90 -6.06
CA LEU A 95 -4.97 -11.69 -7.00
C LEU A 95 -6.16 -12.36 -6.28
N ILE A 96 -5.91 -13.07 -5.18
CA ILE A 96 -6.99 -13.68 -4.37
C ILE A 96 -7.94 -12.63 -3.80
N GLN A 97 -7.44 -11.47 -3.36
CA GLN A 97 -8.27 -10.43 -2.76
C GLN A 97 -9.00 -9.57 -3.80
N LEU A 98 -8.49 -9.43 -5.03
CA LEU A 98 -9.15 -8.75 -6.15
C LEU A 98 -10.24 -9.63 -6.75
N GLU A 99 -10.04 -10.95 -6.84
CA GLU A 99 -11.16 -11.88 -7.09
C GLU A 99 -12.24 -11.72 -6.02
N TYR A 100 -11.86 -11.64 -4.75
CA TYR A 100 -12.78 -11.37 -3.63
C TYR A 100 -13.44 -9.98 -3.74
N PHE A 101 -12.73 -8.97 -4.25
CA PHE A 101 -13.22 -7.60 -4.43
C PHE A 101 -14.20 -7.51 -5.61
N SER A 102 -13.94 -8.23 -6.71
CA SER A 102 -14.82 -8.38 -7.88
C SER A 102 -16.12 -9.11 -7.53
N ILE A 103 -16.05 -10.13 -6.65
CA ILE A 103 -17.22 -10.83 -6.09
C ILE A 103 -18.01 -9.89 -5.17
N ARG A 104 -17.35 -9.13 -4.29
CA ARG A 104 -18.01 -8.25 -3.31
C ARG A 104 -18.62 -6.99 -3.94
N LEU A 105 -18.14 -6.55 -5.10
CA LEU A 105 -18.74 -5.49 -5.92
C LEU A 105 -19.80 -6.02 -6.91
N GLY A 106 -20.16 -7.31 -6.84
CA GLY A 106 -21.27 -7.90 -7.60
C GLY A 106 -21.03 -7.97 -9.11
N LYS A 107 -19.77 -7.94 -9.56
CA LYS A 107 -19.43 -7.83 -11.00
C LYS A 107 -19.05 -9.14 -11.66
N ILE A 108 -18.85 -10.24 -10.91
CA ILE A 108 -18.54 -11.56 -11.49
C ILE A 108 -19.24 -12.64 -10.66
N LYS A 109 -20.10 -13.44 -11.30
CA LYS A 109 -20.55 -14.73 -10.74
C LYS A 109 -19.39 -15.72 -10.89
N PRO A 110 -18.97 -16.44 -9.83
CA PRO A 110 -17.97 -17.48 -9.99
C PRO A 110 -18.53 -18.56 -10.92
N VAL A 111 -17.70 -18.98 -11.89
CA VAL A 111 -17.93 -20.19 -12.70
C VAL A 111 -17.43 -21.37 -11.90
#